data_AF-F2JQC1-F1
#
_entry.id   AF-F2JQC1-F1
#
_cell.length_a   1.000
_cell.length_b   1.000
_cell.length_c   1.000
_cell.angle_alpha   90.00
_cell.angle_beta   90.00
_cell.angle_gamma   90.00
#
_symmetry.space_group_name_H-M   'P 1'
#
loop_
_entity.id
_entity.type
_entity.pdbx_description
1 polymer ?
#
loop_
_entity_poly.entity_id
_entity_poly.type
_entity_poly.pdbx_seq_one_letter_code
_entity_poly.pdbx_strand_id
1 'polypeptide(L)'
;MISRYEVQETNKMIQEDNLDIRTITMGINLMDCISDDMNKLCDNIYEKITSKAEHLVETGEIISKKYGIPIVNKRISVTPIALVGGATKANSYVPIAKALDRAAQTVGVNFIGGFSALVHKGCSNADNVLIESIPEALAVTQNVCSSVNVGTTRTGINMDAVKRMGEIIKLTAERTADRGSIGCAKLVVFCNAPEDNPFMAGAFHGVGERDTVINVGVSGPGVVKKALETARGADFETLCETIKRTAFKITRAGQMVAKEASSILDIPFGIIDLSLAPTPAVGDSIAEIFEEMGLESAGAPGTTAALAILNDCVKKGGVMASSYVGGLSGAFIPVSEDHAMIKAAERGALTLEKLEAMTCVCSVGLDMVAIPGATSAATISGILADEMAIGMINAKTTAVRIIPVIGKGVGEQVEFGGLLGYAPIMPVNNYKCDAFIARGGRIPAPIHSFKN
;
A
#
# COMPACT_ATOMS: atom_id res chain seq x y z
N MET A 1 26.68 -0.21 -18.87
CA MET A 1 26.20 -0.28 -20.27
C MET A 1 25.45 -1.59 -20.38
N ILE A 2 24.15 -1.56 -20.72
CA ILE A 2 23.30 -2.76 -20.73
C ILE A 2 23.60 -3.55 -22.01
N SER A 3 23.74 -4.87 -21.90
CA SER A 3 24.09 -5.71 -23.06
C SER A 3 22.89 -5.87 -23.99
N ARG A 4 23.17 -6.11 -25.28
CA ARG A 4 22.11 -6.34 -26.30
C ARG A 4 21.23 -7.57 -25.96
N TYR A 5 21.80 -8.52 -25.24
CA TYR A 5 21.10 -9.70 -24.71
C TYR A 5 20.11 -9.32 -23.60
N GLU A 6 20.51 -8.48 -22.64
CA GLU A 6 19.64 -8.00 -21.57
C GLU A 6 18.43 -7.21 -22.13
N VAL A 7 18.63 -6.43 -23.21
CA VAL A 7 17.52 -5.71 -23.87
C VAL A 7 16.53 -6.68 -24.52
N GLN A 8 17.01 -7.70 -25.24
CA GLN A 8 16.14 -8.70 -25.87
C GLN A 8 15.37 -9.52 -24.83
N GLU A 9 16.02 -9.89 -23.73
CA GLU A 9 15.39 -10.62 -22.64
C GLU A 9 14.35 -9.78 -21.90
N THR A 10 14.64 -8.49 -21.66
CA THR A 10 13.66 -7.55 -21.07
C THR A 10 12.46 -7.38 -22.00
N ASN A 11 12.67 -7.26 -23.32
CA ASN A 11 11.57 -7.19 -24.29
C ASN A 11 10.68 -8.44 -24.27
N LYS A 12 11.28 -9.63 -24.09
CA LYS A 12 10.52 -10.87 -23.93
C LYS A 12 9.65 -10.83 -22.67
N MET A 13 10.21 -10.39 -21.54
CA MET A 13 9.46 -10.25 -20.28
C MET A 13 8.28 -9.28 -20.38
N ILE A 14 8.44 -8.20 -21.16
CA ILE A 14 7.39 -7.22 -21.40
C ILE A 14 6.25 -7.81 -22.23
N GLN A 15 6.58 -8.48 -23.34
CA GLN A 15 5.58 -8.93 -24.32
C GLN A 15 4.94 -10.27 -23.98
N GLU A 16 5.69 -11.19 -23.37
CA GLU A 16 5.25 -12.57 -23.12
C GLU A 16 4.90 -12.82 -21.65
N ASP A 17 5.47 -12.04 -20.72
CA ASP A 17 5.43 -12.35 -19.27
C ASP A 17 4.74 -11.25 -18.43
N ASN A 18 4.11 -10.26 -19.06
CA ASN A 18 3.39 -9.16 -18.42
C ASN A 18 4.24 -8.30 -17.46
N LEU A 19 5.51 -8.02 -17.79
CA LEU A 19 6.31 -7.05 -17.01
C LEU A 19 5.75 -5.62 -17.15
N ASP A 20 5.47 -4.98 -16.02
CA ASP A 20 5.02 -3.60 -15.97
C ASP A 20 5.68 -2.79 -14.85
N ILE A 21 5.57 -1.46 -14.98
CA ILE A 21 5.85 -0.54 -13.87
C ILE A 21 4.53 -0.19 -13.23
N ARG A 22 4.33 -0.67 -12.00
CA ARG A 22 3.11 -0.41 -11.23
C ARG A 22 2.87 1.09 -11.07
N THR A 23 3.91 1.85 -10.73
CA THR A 23 3.77 3.28 -10.47
C THR A 23 5.07 4.06 -10.63
N ILE A 24 4.94 5.30 -11.09
CA ILE A 24 5.86 6.40 -10.79
C ILE A 24 5.17 7.29 -9.76
N THR A 25 5.77 7.48 -8.60
CA THR A 25 5.24 8.32 -7.52
C THR A 25 6.18 9.48 -7.26
N MET A 26 5.68 10.71 -7.41
CA MET A 26 6.41 11.92 -7.02
C MET A 26 6.13 12.25 -5.56
N GLY A 27 7.16 12.23 -4.73
CA GLY A 27 7.08 12.72 -3.35
C GLY A 27 7.33 14.22 -3.32
N ILE A 28 6.46 15.00 -2.67
CA ILE A 28 6.53 16.47 -2.60
C ILE A 28 6.46 16.93 -1.13
N ASN A 29 7.47 17.68 -0.70
CA ASN A 29 7.48 18.30 0.60
C ASN A 29 6.57 19.55 0.61
N LEU A 30 5.71 19.69 1.62
CA LEU A 30 4.76 20.81 1.74
C LEU A 30 5.08 21.76 2.91
N MET A 31 6.24 21.64 3.55
CA MET A 31 6.59 22.44 4.73
C MET A 31 6.70 23.94 4.42
N ASP A 32 7.09 24.31 3.20
CA ASP A 32 7.12 25.70 2.72
C ASP A 32 5.74 26.24 2.31
N CYS A 33 4.72 25.38 2.19
CA CYS A 33 3.35 25.81 1.95
C CYS A 33 2.64 26.30 3.23
N ILE A 34 3.20 26.03 4.41
CA ILE A 34 2.57 26.28 5.71
C ILE A 34 2.12 27.74 5.85
N SER A 35 0.86 27.92 6.22
CA SER A 35 0.25 29.21 6.55
C SER A 35 -0.73 29.03 7.70
N ASP A 36 -0.94 30.07 8.50
CA ASP A 36 -1.99 30.12 9.53
C ASP A 36 -3.39 30.38 8.90
N ASP A 37 -3.44 31.05 7.76
CA ASP A 37 -4.64 31.13 6.91
C ASP A 37 -4.86 29.85 6.08
N MET A 38 -6.05 29.23 6.25
CA MET A 38 -6.43 27.99 5.56
C MET A 38 -6.52 28.13 4.03
N ASN A 39 -7.02 29.25 3.52
CA ASN A 39 -7.17 29.45 2.08
C ASN A 39 -5.79 29.60 1.44
N LYS A 40 -4.94 30.44 2.05
CA LYS A 40 -3.56 30.62 1.59
C LYS A 40 -2.77 29.32 1.62
N LEU A 41 -2.94 28.51 2.68
CA LEU A 41 -2.34 27.18 2.74
C LEU A 41 -2.82 26.29 1.58
N CYS A 42 -4.12 26.24 1.32
CA CYS A 42 -4.70 25.45 0.23
C CYS A 42 -4.20 25.90 -1.15
N ASP A 43 -4.06 27.20 -1.37
CA ASP A 43 -3.55 27.77 -2.61
C ASP A 43 -2.07 27.44 -2.80
N ASN A 44 -1.23 27.61 -1.76
CA ASN A 44 0.18 27.23 -1.79
C ASN A 44 0.38 25.73 -2.13
N ILE A 45 -0.42 24.86 -1.51
CA ILE A 45 -0.37 23.41 -1.77
C ILE A 45 -0.73 23.12 -3.21
N TYR A 46 -1.82 23.72 -3.71
CA TYR A 46 -2.27 23.53 -5.09
C TYR A 46 -1.18 23.96 -6.07
N GLU A 47 -0.67 25.19 -5.94
CA GLU A 47 0.35 25.76 -6.82
C GLU A 47 1.63 24.91 -6.84
N LYS A 48 2.13 24.53 -5.66
CA LYS A 48 3.36 23.73 -5.55
C LYS A 48 3.20 22.37 -6.23
N ILE A 49 2.10 21.66 -5.98
CA ILE A 49 1.85 20.36 -6.58
C ILE A 49 1.70 20.48 -8.10
N THR A 50 0.89 21.41 -8.58
CA THR A 50 0.65 21.56 -10.03
C THR A 50 1.91 21.99 -10.77
N SER A 51 2.76 22.80 -10.16
CA SER A 51 4.03 23.22 -10.76
C SER A 51 5.07 22.09 -10.78
N LYS A 52 5.24 21.36 -9.67
CA LYS A 52 6.25 20.30 -9.59
C LYS A 52 5.89 19.08 -10.44
N ALA A 53 4.60 18.74 -10.51
CA ALA A 53 4.14 17.53 -11.17
C ALA A 53 3.57 17.76 -12.58
N GLU A 54 3.63 18.98 -13.13
CA GLU A 54 3.05 19.38 -14.44
C GLU A 54 3.29 18.34 -15.54
N HIS A 55 4.54 17.88 -15.69
CA HIS A 55 4.96 16.94 -16.73
C HIS A 55 5.06 15.48 -16.26
N LEU A 56 4.58 15.14 -15.06
CA LEU A 56 4.74 13.79 -14.49
C LEU A 56 4.04 12.72 -15.33
N VAL A 57 2.78 12.96 -15.72
CA VAL A 57 2.00 12.01 -16.52
C VAL A 57 2.59 11.88 -17.92
N GLU A 58 2.87 13.01 -18.57
CA GLU A 58 3.50 13.05 -19.90
C GLU A 58 4.83 12.30 -19.91
N THR A 59 5.67 12.51 -18.90
CA THR A 59 6.96 11.79 -18.76
C THR A 59 6.74 10.29 -18.66
N GLY A 60 5.76 9.84 -17.87
CA GLY A 60 5.41 8.43 -17.77
C GLY A 60 4.97 7.84 -19.13
N GLU A 61 4.22 8.58 -19.94
CA GLU A 61 3.81 8.15 -21.28
C GLU A 61 4.98 8.11 -22.27
N ILE A 62 5.89 9.08 -22.22
CA ILE A 62 7.10 9.13 -23.05
C ILE A 62 7.98 7.91 -22.74
N ILE A 63 8.23 7.63 -21.46
CA ILE A 63 9.06 6.51 -21.03
C ILE A 63 8.40 5.18 -21.42
N SER A 64 7.09 5.06 -21.20
CA SER A 64 6.36 3.85 -21.57
C SER A 64 6.47 3.54 -23.06
N LYS A 65 6.31 4.55 -23.91
CA LYS A 65 6.50 4.41 -25.38
C LYS A 65 7.95 4.12 -25.76
N LYS A 66 8.92 4.76 -25.11
CA LYS A 66 10.35 4.62 -25.40
C LYS A 66 10.87 3.22 -25.11
N TYR A 67 10.46 2.61 -24.00
CA TYR A 67 10.94 1.29 -23.58
C TYR A 67 9.96 0.15 -23.86
N GLY A 68 8.74 0.46 -24.29
CA GLY A 68 7.66 -0.53 -24.48
C GLY A 68 7.12 -1.10 -23.17
N ILE A 69 7.57 -0.62 -22.00
CA ILE A 69 7.11 -1.07 -20.68
C ILE A 69 5.88 -0.26 -20.29
N PRO A 70 4.71 -0.88 -20.05
CA PRO A 70 3.53 -0.15 -19.58
C PRO A 70 3.80 0.44 -18.19
N ILE A 71 3.45 1.72 -18.00
CA ILE A 71 3.48 2.38 -16.69
C ILE A 71 2.03 2.61 -16.24
N VAL A 72 1.55 1.74 -15.35
CA VAL A 72 0.13 1.64 -15.01
C VAL A 72 -0.36 2.89 -14.29
N ASN A 73 0.42 3.39 -13.32
CA ASN A 73 0.01 4.52 -12.49
C ASN A 73 1.05 5.64 -12.44
N LYS A 74 0.53 6.86 -12.28
CA LYS A 74 1.28 8.05 -11.91
C LYS A 74 0.63 8.64 -10.67
N ARG A 75 1.40 8.84 -9.62
CA ARG A 75 0.90 9.14 -8.27
C ARG A 75 1.70 10.26 -7.63
N ILE A 76 1.12 10.86 -6.60
CA ILE A 76 1.81 11.86 -5.77
C ILE A 76 1.71 11.42 -4.32
N SER A 77 2.79 11.59 -3.55
CA SER A 77 2.73 11.55 -2.09
C SER A 77 3.19 12.89 -1.53
N VAL A 78 2.54 13.34 -0.47
CA VAL A 78 2.85 14.62 0.17
C VAL A 78 3.17 14.48 1.65
N THR A 79 3.78 15.51 2.23
CA THR A 79 4.01 15.60 3.67
C THR A 79 2.72 15.32 4.45
N PRO A 80 2.76 14.52 5.54
CA PRO A 80 1.59 14.25 6.37
C PRO A 80 0.83 15.53 6.71
N ILE A 81 -0.41 15.64 6.24
CA ILE A 81 -1.22 16.87 6.36
C ILE A 81 -1.43 17.28 7.82
N ALA A 82 -1.36 16.37 8.79
CA ALA A 82 -1.42 16.75 10.21
C ALA A 82 -0.30 17.74 10.61
N LEU A 83 0.90 17.62 10.00
CA LEU A 83 2.03 18.51 10.27
C LEU A 83 1.84 19.88 9.62
N VAL A 84 1.25 19.91 8.42
CA VAL A 84 1.07 21.11 7.61
C VAL A 84 -0.15 21.90 8.09
N GLY A 85 -1.28 21.22 8.27
CA GLY A 85 -2.55 21.81 8.72
C GLY A 85 -2.51 22.31 10.16
N GLY A 86 -1.59 21.80 10.99
CA GLY A 86 -1.46 22.18 12.40
C GLY A 86 -1.26 23.67 12.66
N ALA A 87 -0.71 24.41 11.68
CA ALA A 87 -0.54 25.87 11.77
C ALA A 87 -1.86 26.64 11.72
N THR A 88 -2.89 26.09 11.05
CA THR A 88 -4.17 26.79 10.79
C THR A 88 -5.10 26.87 12.01
N LYS A 89 -4.88 26.00 13.01
CA LYS A 89 -5.79 25.80 14.16
C LYS A 89 -7.25 25.54 13.74
N ALA A 90 -7.48 25.08 12.51
CA ALA A 90 -8.81 24.74 12.03
C ALA A 90 -9.37 23.51 12.76
N ASN A 91 -10.69 23.39 12.75
CA ASN A 91 -11.39 22.21 13.30
C ASN A 91 -11.61 21.11 12.25
N SER A 92 -11.20 21.35 10.99
CA SER A 92 -11.30 20.39 9.90
C SER A 92 -10.25 20.66 8.83
N TYR A 93 -9.67 19.60 8.29
CA TYR A 93 -8.72 19.63 7.17
C TYR A 93 -9.33 19.17 5.84
N VAL A 94 -10.67 19.03 5.77
CA VAL A 94 -11.39 18.77 4.51
C VAL A 94 -11.06 19.80 3.41
N PRO A 95 -10.88 21.11 3.68
CA PRO A 95 -10.44 22.05 2.66
C PRO A 95 -9.09 21.68 2.02
N ILE A 96 -8.14 21.21 2.83
CA ILE A 96 -6.83 20.76 2.36
C ILE A 96 -7.00 19.51 1.48
N ALA A 97 -7.84 18.55 1.89
CA ALA A 97 -8.14 17.38 1.06
C ALA A 97 -8.72 17.78 -0.31
N LYS A 98 -9.64 18.77 -0.35
CA LYS A 98 -10.16 19.31 -1.61
C LYS A 98 -9.07 19.99 -2.45
N ALA A 99 -8.11 20.68 -1.83
CA ALA A 99 -6.98 21.27 -2.54
C ALA A 99 -6.07 20.19 -3.18
N LEU A 100 -5.78 19.12 -2.44
CA LEU A 100 -5.04 17.96 -2.95
C LEU A 100 -5.78 17.28 -4.11
N ASP A 101 -7.10 17.08 -3.98
CA ASP A 101 -7.93 16.46 -5.02
C ASP A 101 -7.96 17.30 -6.30
N ARG A 102 -8.14 18.62 -6.17
CA ARG A 102 -8.06 19.56 -7.30
C ARG A 102 -6.69 19.49 -7.97
N ALA A 103 -5.60 19.50 -7.21
CA ALA A 103 -4.25 19.42 -7.77
C ALA A 103 -4.02 18.09 -8.50
N ALA A 104 -4.48 16.98 -7.93
CA ALA A 104 -4.39 15.66 -8.54
C ALA A 104 -5.14 15.58 -9.87
N GLN A 105 -6.35 16.15 -9.93
CA GLN A 105 -7.15 16.24 -11.16
C GLN A 105 -6.50 17.12 -12.22
N THR A 106 -5.97 18.29 -11.83
CA THR A 106 -5.27 19.20 -12.75
C THR A 106 -4.06 18.54 -13.40
N VAL A 107 -3.26 17.80 -12.63
CA VAL A 107 -2.06 17.12 -13.15
C VAL A 107 -2.41 15.79 -13.86
N GLY A 108 -3.59 15.23 -13.58
CA GLY A 108 -4.05 13.98 -14.18
C GLY A 108 -3.46 12.72 -13.54
N VAL A 109 -3.05 12.78 -12.27
CA VAL A 109 -2.53 11.61 -11.53
C VAL A 109 -3.66 10.73 -10.99
N ASN A 110 -3.39 9.43 -10.82
CA ASN A 110 -4.41 8.48 -10.37
C ASN A 110 -4.80 8.69 -8.90
N PHE A 111 -3.81 8.93 -8.03
CA PHE A 111 -4.02 9.10 -6.60
C PHE A 111 -2.98 10.05 -6.00
N ILE A 112 -3.39 10.75 -4.94
CA ILE A 112 -2.53 11.55 -4.08
C ILE A 112 -2.65 11.09 -2.63
N GLY A 113 -1.53 10.65 -2.05
CA GLY A 113 -1.42 10.20 -0.67
C GLY A 113 -0.76 11.25 0.21
N GLY A 114 -0.93 11.16 1.52
CA GLY A 114 -0.34 12.09 2.48
C GLY A 114 -1.36 12.83 3.33
N PHE A 115 -2.67 12.60 3.13
CA PHE A 115 -3.70 13.00 4.09
C PHE A 115 -3.59 12.14 5.35
N SER A 116 -2.50 12.32 6.08
CA SER A 116 -1.93 11.33 6.99
C SER A 116 -1.48 11.92 8.32
N ALA A 117 -1.51 11.09 9.36
CA ALA A 117 -1.05 11.41 10.72
C ALA A 117 -0.16 10.29 11.28
N LEU A 118 0.80 10.67 12.13
CA LEU A 118 1.75 9.75 12.76
C LEU A 118 1.58 9.81 14.30
N VAL A 119 0.73 8.94 14.85
CA VAL A 119 0.19 9.07 16.23
C VAL A 119 0.66 7.97 17.18
N HIS A 120 1.73 7.26 16.84
CA HIS A 120 2.24 6.11 17.60
C HIS A 120 2.65 6.42 19.06
N LYS A 121 2.87 7.69 19.40
CA LYS A 121 3.22 8.14 20.76
C LYS A 121 2.14 8.99 21.43
N GLY A 122 0.94 9.07 20.85
CA GLY A 122 -0.13 9.96 21.26
C GLY A 122 -0.54 10.90 20.13
N CYS A 123 -1.70 11.54 20.27
CA CYS A 123 -2.23 12.48 19.29
C CYS A 123 -2.06 13.92 19.79
N SER A 124 -1.55 14.79 18.92
CA SER A 124 -1.70 16.24 19.08
C SER A 124 -3.12 16.68 18.66
N ASN A 125 -3.46 17.95 18.88
CA ASN A 125 -4.71 18.51 18.38
C ASN A 125 -4.82 18.40 16.85
N ALA A 126 -3.72 18.66 16.13
CA ALA A 126 -3.71 18.58 14.67
C ALA A 126 -3.94 17.14 14.18
N ASP A 127 -3.38 16.15 14.87
CA ASP A 127 -3.60 14.74 14.53
C ASP A 127 -5.07 14.35 14.71
N ASN A 128 -5.69 14.78 15.82
CA ASN A 128 -7.11 14.54 16.05
C ASN A 128 -7.96 15.20 14.95
N VAL A 129 -7.72 16.47 14.64
CA VAL A 129 -8.45 17.18 13.56
C VAL A 129 -8.32 16.44 12.22
N LEU A 130 -7.13 15.95 11.87
CA LEU A 130 -6.96 15.15 10.66
C LEU A 130 -7.79 13.86 10.72
N ILE A 131 -7.64 13.06 11.77
CA ILE A 131 -8.34 11.78 11.94
C ILE A 131 -9.86 11.97 11.84
N GLU A 132 -10.39 12.99 12.50
CA GLU A 132 -11.81 13.36 12.45
C GLU A 132 -12.27 13.82 11.06
N SER A 133 -11.36 14.37 10.26
CA SER A 133 -11.66 14.85 8.90
C SER A 133 -11.70 13.71 7.88
N ILE A 134 -11.10 12.56 8.16
CA ILE A 134 -10.95 11.44 7.21
C ILE A 134 -12.29 11.01 6.57
N PRO A 135 -13.37 10.75 7.34
CA PRO A 135 -14.61 10.22 6.76
C PRO A 135 -15.25 11.17 5.75
N GLU A 136 -15.22 12.48 6.03
CA GLU A 136 -15.74 13.48 5.11
C GLU A 136 -14.81 13.72 3.93
N ALA A 137 -13.49 13.86 4.19
CA ALA A 137 -12.48 14.07 3.17
C ALA A 137 -12.54 12.98 2.10
N LEU A 138 -12.59 11.70 2.49
CA LEU A 138 -12.61 10.59 1.53
C LEU A 138 -13.96 10.41 0.83
N ALA A 139 -15.05 10.94 1.39
CA ALA A 139 -16.37 10.93 0.77
C ALA A 139 -16.53 12.00 -0.32
N VAL A 140 -15.93 13.18 -0.10
CA VAL A 140 -16.06 14.36 -0.98
C VAL A 140 -14.91 14.54 -1.98
N THR A 141 -13.89 13.69 -1.94
CA THR A 141 -12.76 13.68 -2.86
C THR A 141 -12.69 12.37 -3.64
N GLN A 142 -12.05 12.38 -4.80
CA GLN A 142 -11.92 11.20 -5.65
C GLN A 142 -10.55 10.55 -5.50
N ASN A 143 -9.48 11.32 -5.69
CA ASN A 143 -8.10 10.85 -5.83
C ASN A 143 -7.29 10.89 -4.52
N VAL A 144 -7.83 11.50 -3.46
CA VAL A 144 -7.11 11.58 -2.17
C VAL A 144 -7.18 10.26 -1.42
N CYS A 145 -6.02 9.85 -0.92
CA CYS A 145 -5.80 8.71 -0.04
C CYS A 145 -5.31 9.17 1.34
N SER A 146 -5.70 8.44 2.38
CA SER A 146 -5.38 8.75 3.77
C SER A 146 -4.69 7.58 4.46
N SER A 147 -3.74 7.89 5.35
CA SER A 147 -3.07 6.88 6.16
C SER A 147 -2.78 7.34 7.59
N VAL A 148 -2.88 6.44 8.55
CA VAL A 148 -2.61 6.78 9.97
C VAL A 148 -1.66 5.75 10.57
N ASN A 149 -0.48 6.17 11.01
CA ASN A 149 0.47 5.30 11.70
C ASN A 149 0.23 5.32 13.22
N VAL A 150 -0.30 4.23 13.76
CA VAL A 150 -0.73 4.11 15.17
C VAL A 150 0.27 3.39 16.07
N GLY A 151 1.30 2.77 15.51
CA GLY A 151 2.32 2.06 16.28
C GLY A 151 3.68 2.05 15.63
N THR A 152 4.72 1.81 16.42
CA THR A 152 6.06 1.46 15.93
C THR A 152 6.72 0.49 16.89
N THR A 153 7.63 -0.35 16.41
CA THR A 153 8.45 -1.26 17.23
C THR A 153 9.16 -0.53 18.37
N ARG A 154 9.64 0.69 18.10
CA ARG A 154 10.38 1.49 19.09
C ARG A 154 9.51 2.05 20.20
N THR A 155 8.21 2.16 19.97
CA THR A 155 7.30 2.89 20.87
C THR A 155 6.12 2.06 21.35
N GLY A 156 5.86 0.93 20.72
CA GLY A 156 4.66 0.15 20.98
C GLY A 156 3.48 0.61 20.13
N ILE A 157 2.26 0.40 20.62
CA ILE A 157 1.01 0.69 19.89
C ILE A 157 0.16 1.65 20.71
N ASN A 158 -0.27 2.75 20.09
CA ASN A 158 -1.24 3.67 20.66
C ASN A 158 -2.66 3.07 20.51
N MET A 159 -3.16 2.45 21.56
CA MET A 159 -4.46 1.79 21.55
C MET A 159 -5.64 2.76 21.57
N ASP A 160 -5.45 3.99 22.06
CA ASP A 160 -6.46 5.04 21.93
C ASP A 160 -6.68 5.39 20.45
N ALA A 161 -5.60 5.51 19.68
CA ALA A 161 -5.69 5.73 18.24
C ALA A 161 -6.24 4.50 17.50
N VAL A 162 -5.87 3.28 17.87
CA VAL A 162 -6.43 2.04 17.27
C VAL A 162 -7.95 1.95 17.49
N LYS A 163 -8.41 2.25 18.71
CA LYS A 163 -9.83 2.32 19.02
C LYS A 163 -10.51 3.36 18.13
N ARG A 164 -9.96 4.58 18.08
CA ARG A 164 -10.55 5.65 17.28
C ARG A 164 -10.58 5.32 15.79
N MET A 165 -9.53 4.69 15.26
CA MET A 165 -9.47 4.31 13.84
C MET A 165 -10.52 3.26 13.47
N GLY A 166 -10.88 2.33 14.36
CA GLY A 166 -11.99 1.39 14.10
C GLY A 166 -13.34 2.11 13.95
N GLU A 167 -13.57 3.16 14.74
CA GLU A 167 -14.75 4.03 14.63
C GLU A 167 -14.72 4.86 13.34
N ILE A 168 -13.55 5.44 12.99
CA ILE A 168 -13.36 6.23 11.77
C ILE A 168 -13.52 5.39 10.50
N ILE A 169 -13.02 4.16 10.47
CA ILE A 169 -13.23 3.24 9.35
C ILE A 169 -14.73 2.97 9.16
N LYS A 170 -15.45 2.66 10.25
CA LYS A 170 -16.89 2.42 10.18
C LYS A 170 -17.66 3.66 9.69
N LEU A 171 -17.34 4.84 10.21
CA LEU A 171 -17.97 6.09 9.77
C LEU A 171 -17.65 6.42 8.30
N THR A 172 -16.43 6.11 7.85
CA THR A 172 -16.03 6.29 6.44
C THR A 172 -16.83 5.37 5.53
N ALA A 173 -17.04 4.12 5.95
CA ALA A 173 -17.86 3.16 5.21
C ALA A 173 -19.32 3.59 5.12
N GLU A 174 -19.89 4.11 6.21
CA GLU A 174 -21.26 4.64 6.27
C GLU A 174 -21.44 5.86 5.36
N ARG A 175 -20.48 6.80 5.36
CA ARG A 175 -20.51 7.99 4.49
C ARG A 175 -20.36 7.71 3.00
N THR A 176 -19.91 6.51 2.65
CA THR A 176 -19.72 6.09 1.25
C THR A 176 -20.50 4.80 0.94
N ALA A 177 -21.52 4.48 1.75
CA ALA A 177 -22.32 3.26 1.62
C ALA A 177 -23.01 3.15 0.25
N ASP A 178 -23.45 4.27 -0.31
CA ASP A 178 -24.05 4.40 -1.64
C ASP A 178 -23.10 4.00 -2.78
N ARG A 179 -21.80 3.97 -2.51
CA ARG A 179 -20.73 3.63 -3.45
C ARG A 179 -19.89 2.43 -2.97
N GLY A 180 -20.54 1.48 -2.29
CA GLY A 180 -19.89 0.25 -1.84
C GLY A 180 -18.83 0.46 -0.75
N SER A 181 -18.94 1.54 0.04
CA SER A 181 -17.99 1.88 1.10
C SER A 181 -16.57 2.18 0.59
N ILE A 182 -16.45 2.67 -0.66
CA ILE A 182 -15.20 2.96 -1.37
C ILE A 182 -14.24 3.88 -0.60
N GLY A 183 -14.73 4.71 0.32
CA GLY A 183 -13.88 5.54 1.17
C GLY A 183 -12.84 4.70 1.94
N CYS A 184 -13.22 3.51 2.41
CA CYS A 184 -12.32 2.60 3.12
C CYS A 184 -11.25 1.99 2.22
N ALA A 185 -11.47 1.89 0.91
CA ALA A 185 -10.43 1.46 -0.04
C ALA A 185 -9.29 2.50 -0.17
N LYS A 186 -9.56 3.75 0.24
CA LYS A 186 -8.59 4.87 0.24
C LYS A 186 -8.04 5.20 1.63
N LEU A 187 -8.28 4.35 2.62
CA LEU A 187 -7.85 4.53 4.01
C LEU A 187 -7.03 3.33 4.48
N VAL A 188 -5.85 3.59 5.06
CA VAL A 188 -5.02 2.54 5.63
C VAL A 188 -4.47 2.91 7.01
N VAL A 189 -4.43 1.94 7.91
CA VAL A 189 -3.84 2.10 9.24
C VAL A 189 -2.52 1.34 9.31
N PHE A 190 -1.46 1.97 9.81
CA PHE A 190 -0.12 1.40 9.82
C PHE A 190 0.47 1.18 11.21
N CYS A 191 1.34 0.19 11.29
CA CYS A 191 2.45 0.13 12.25
C CYS A 191 3.77 0.13 11.48
N ASN A 192 4.77 0.88 11.99
CA ASN A 192 6.07 1.06 11.36
C ASN A 192 5.98 1.55 9.89
N ALA A 193 5.15 2.56 9.62
CA ALA A 193 5.03 3.12 8.28
C ALA A 193 6.39 3.67 7.78
N PRO A 194 6.83 3.31 6.56
CA PRO A 194 8.02 3.88 5.96
C PRO A 194 7.79 5.31 5.50
N GLU A 195 8.84 6.13 5.55
CA GLU A 195 8.81 7.56 5.21
C GLU A 195 8.78 7.83 3.70
N ASP A 196 9.23 6.86 2.89
CA ASP A 196 9.44 6.96 1.44
C ASP A 196 8.45 6.09 0.65
N ASN A 197 7.30 5.75 1.26
CA ASN A 197 6.37 4.76 0.73
C ASN A 197 5.64 5.21 -0.56
N PRO A 198 5.81 4.54 -1.71
CA PRO A 198 5.07 4.86 -2.93
C PRO A 198 3.72 4.12 -3.04
N PHE A 199 3.40 3.24 -2.09
CA PHE A 199 2.20 2.39 -2.10
C PHE A 199 0.93 3.13 -1.69
N MET A 200 -0.07 3.16 -2.57
CA MET A 200 -1.41 3.70 -2.25
C MET A 200 -2.33 2.63 -1.67
N ALA A 201 -3.19 2.93 -0.71
CA ALA A 201 -3.56 4.25 -0.18
C ALA A 201 -2.59 4.84 0.88
N GLY A 202 -1.51 4.13 1.19
CA GLY A 202 -0.65 4.42 2.33
C GLY A 202 0.42 5.49 2.17
N ALA A 203 0.69 5.92 0.95
CA ALA A 203 1.82 6.75 0.62
C ALA A 203 1.75 8.11 1.33
N PHE A 204 2.88 8.54 1.87
CA PHE A 204 3.13 9.92 2.29
C PHE A 204 4.60 10.23 2.04
N HIS A 205 4.95 11.51 2.02
CA HIS A 205 6.31 11.99 1.82
C HIS A 205 6.90 12.40 3.17
N GLY A 206 7.81 11.59 3.71
CA GLY A 206 8.39 11.77 5.03
C GLY A 206 9.15 13.08 5.19
N VAL A 207 9.27 13.54 6.44
CA VAL A 207 9.96 14.80 6.75
C VAL A 207 11.48 14.72 6.54
N GLY A 208 12.06 13.51 6.57
CA GLY A 208 13.48 13.29 6.29
C GLY A 208 13.84 13.26 4.80
N GLU A 209 12.84 13.23 3.93
CA GLU A 209 13.04 13.17 2.48
C GLU A 209 13.42 14.54 1.88
N ARG A 210 13.88 14.54 0.62
CA ARG A 210 14.20 15.78 -0.12
C ARG A 210 12.93 16.60 -0.40
N ASP A 211 13.09 17.82 -0.91
CA ASP A 211 11.96 18.67 -1.31
C ASP A 211 11.06 18.00 -2.36
N THR A 212 11.66 17.30 -3.33
CA THR A 212 10.93 16.50 -4.31
C THR A 212 11.76 15.29 -4.72
N VAL A 213 11.12 14.11 -4.87
CA VAL A 213 11.77 12.86 -5.31
C VAL A 213 10.88 12.04 -6.24
N ILE A 214 11.49 11.21 -7.08
CA ILE A 214 10.79 10.19 -7.87
C ILE A 214 11.04 8.81 -7.27
N ASN A 215 9.96 8.16 -6.84
CA ASN A 215 9.94 6.78 -6.40
C ASN A 215 9.26 5.92 -7.48
N VAL A 216 9.74 4.70 -7.69
CA VAL A 216 9.17 3.78 -8.69
C VAL A 216 8.80 2.47 -8.05
N GLY A 217 7.57 2.02 -8.25
CA GLY A 217 7.13 0.68 -7.90
C GLY A 217 7.13 -0.20 -9.14
N VAL A 218 7.87 -1.30 -9.09
CA VAL A 218 7.81 -2.34 -10.13
C VAL A 218 6.69 -3.33 -9.82
N SER A 219 6.18 -4.00 -10.84
CA SER A 219 5.34 -5.18 -10.68
C SER A 219 5.87 -6.30 -11.59
N GLY A 220 5.37 -7.51 -11.41
CA GLY A 220 5.86 -8.71 -12.07
C GLY A 220 5.47 -10.06 -11.45
N PRO A 221 4.34 -10.23 -10.73
CA PRO A 221 3.85 -11.56 -10.39
C PRO A 221 3.78 -12.49 -11.62
N GLY A 222 3.25 -12.01 -12.75
CA GLY A 222 3.19 -12.80 -13.99
C GLY A 222 4.55 -13.32 -14.47
N VAL A 223 5.59 -12.47 -14.40
CA VAL A 223 6.96 -12.84 -14.77
C VAL A 223 7.54 -13.91 -13.84
N VAL A 224 7.28 -13.79 -12.53
CA VAL A 224 7.74 -14.77 -11.54
C VAL A 224 7.00 -16.11 -11.72
N LYS A 225 5.68 -16.06 -11.91
CA LYS A 225 4.86 -17.25 -12.19
C LYS A 225 5.40 -17.98 -13.42
N LYS A 226 5.62 -17.27 -14.53
CA LYS A 226 6.13 -17.85 -15.77
C LYS A 226 7.50 -18.51 -15.59
N ALA A 227 8.40 -17.85 -14.86
CA ALA A 227 9.71 -18.42 -14.55
C ALA A 227 9.59 -19.73 -13.76
N LEU A 228 8.66 -19.81 -12.81
CA LEU A 228 8.42 -21.00 -12.00
C LEU A 228 7.81 -22.17 -12.77
N GLU A 229 7.11 -21.94 -13.89
CA GLU A 229 6.64 -23.03 -14.76
C GLU A 229 7.80 -23.94 -15.22
N THR A 230 8.99 -23.36 -15.42
CA THR A 230 10.20 -24.09 -15.81
C THR A 230 10.90 -24.82 -14.66
N ALA A 231 10.53 -24.49 -13.41
CA ALA A 231 11.07 -25.05 -12.18
C ALA A 231 10.08 -26.00 -11.48
N ARG A 232 8.98 -26.39 -12.14
CA ARG A 232 7.99 -27.32 -11.57
C ARG A 232 8.62 -28.66 -11.19
N GLY A 233 8.39 -29.08 -9.95
CA GLY A 233 8.93 -30.33 -9.40
C GLY A 233 10.43 -30.30 -9.08
N ALA A 234 11.11 -29.17 -9.28
CA ALA A 234 12.49 -28.99 -8.84
C ALA A 234 12.57 -28.80 -7.32
N ASP A 235 13.80 -28.86 -6.78
CA ASP A 235 14.06 -28.61 -5.37
C ASP A 235 13.93 -27.11 -4.99
N PHE A 236 13.90 -26.84 -3.68
CA PHE A 236 13.77 -25.47 -3.18
C PHE A 236 14.97 -24.59 -3.53
N GLU A 237 16.17 -25.16 -3.71
CA GLU A 237 17.34 -24.40 -4.13
C GLU A 237 17.12 -23.82 -5.53
N THR A 238 16.72 -24.67 -6.48
CA THR A 238 16.44 -24.27 -7.87
C THR A 238 15.27 -23.27 -7.93
N LEU A 239 14.21 -23.51 -7.15
CA LEU A 239 13.07 -22.61 -7.04
C LEU A 239 13.47 -21.22 -6.53
N CYS A 240 14.24 -21.17 -5.44
CA CYS A 240 14.69 -19.90 -4.85
C CYS A 240 15.63 -19.13 -5.79
N GLU A 241 16.56 -19.81 -6.46
CA GLU A 241 17.43 -19.20 -7.47
C GLU A 241 16.64 -18.62 -8.64
N THR A 242 15.60 -19.33 -9.09
CA THR A 242 14.73 -18.86 -10.17
C THR A 242 14.02 -17.56 -9.78
N ILE A 243 13.40 -17.50 -8.59
CA ILE A 243 12.72 -16.29 -8.10
C ILE A 243 13.72 -15.12 -7.96
N LYS A 244 14.91 -15.36 -7.36
CA LYS A 244 15.93 -14.32 -7.16
C LYS A 244 16.40 -13.71 -8.48
N ARG A 245 16.71 -14.56 -9.47
CA ARG A 245 17.16 -14.10 -10.80
C ARG A 245 16.08 -13.30 -11.52
N THR A 246 14.82 -13.74 -11.42
CA THR A 246 13.70 -13.01 -12.02
C THR A 246 13.48 -11.66 -11.32
N ALA A 247 13.47 -11.63 -9.99
CA ALA A 247 13.33 -10.39 -9.21
C ALA A 247 14.45 -9.38 -9.51
N PHE A 248 15.70 -9.85 -9.69
CA PHE A 248 16.81 -9.00 -10.11
C PHE A 248 16.53 -8.31 -11.46
N LYS A 249 16.03 -9.05 -12.45
CA LYS A 249 15.72 -8.53 -13.79
C LYS A 249 14.59 -7.50 -13.76
N ILE A 250 13.49 -7.82 -13.08
CA ILE A 250 12.36 -6.89 -12.86
C ILE A 250 12.86 -5.57 -12.25
N THR A 251 13.69 -5.68 -11.22
CA THR A 251 14.24 -4.52 -10.51
C THR A 251 15.14 -3.66 -11.40
N ARG A 252 15.94 -4.28 -12.27
CA ARG A 252 16.78 -3.55 -13.24
C ARG A 252 15.94 -2.76 -14.23
N ALA A 253 14.83 -3.31 -14.71
CA ALA A 253 13.89 -2.59 -15.56
C ALA A 253 13.30 -1.37 -14.83
N GLY A 254 12.85 -1.55 -13.58
CA GLY A 254 12.39 -0.45 -12.73
C GLY A 254 13.43 0.65 -12.52
N GLN A 255 14.69 0.27 -12.29
CA GLN A 255 15.78 1.23 -12.12
C GLN A 255 16.05 2.05 -13.37
N MET A 256 15.93 1.45 -14.56
CA MET A 256 16.07 2.16 -15.82
C MET A 256 14.98 3.22 -15.95
N VAL A 257 13.72 2.85 -15.72
CA VAL A 257 12.57 3.78 -15.75
C VAL A 257 12.73 4.90 -14.74
N ALA A 258 13.15 4.58 -13.52
CA ALA A 258 13.34 5.58 -12.46
C ALA A 258 14.41 6.62 -12.82
N LYS A 259 15.54 6.18 -13.38
CA LYS A 259 16.62 7.08 -13.82
C LYS A 259 16.19 7.97 -14.98
N GLU A 260 15.45 7.42 -15.94
CA GLU A 260 14.95 8.19 -17.07
C GLU A 260 13.92 9.23 -16.61
N ALA A 261 12.96 8.85 -15.76
CA ALA A 261 11.97 9.77 -15.20
C ALA A 261 12.63 10.90 -14.42
N SER A 262 13.62 10.56 -13.60
CA SER A 262 14.40 11.54 -12.84
C SER A 262 15.16 12.50 -13.75
N SER A 263 15.71 12.02 -14.87
CA SER A 263 16.45 12.85 -15.83
C SER A 263 15.55 13.76 -16.65
N ILE A 264 14.36 13.31 -17.06
CA ILE A 264 13.42 14.12 -17.86
C ILE A 264 12.79 15.20 -16.98
N LEU A 265 12.41 14.87 -15.75
CA LEU A 265 11.77 15.80 -14.82
C LEU A 265 12.76 16.70 -14.07
N ASP A 266 14.07 16.43 -14.17
CA ASP A 266 15.12 17.06 -13.34
C ASP A 266 14.82 16.98 -11.83
N ILE A 267 14.30 15.82 -11.40
CA ILE A 267 13.97 15.54 -10.00
C ILE A 267 14.80 14.34 -9.55
N PRO A 268 15.42 14.38 -8.36
CA PRO A 268 16.21 13.26 -7.88
C PRO A 268 15.42 11.96 -7.75
N PHE A 269 16.06 10.87 -8.14
CA PHE A 269 15.60 9.52 -7.83
C PHE A 269 15.64 9.29 -6.31
N GLY A 270 14.54 8.79 -5.75
CA GLY A 270 14.45 8.30 -4.38
C GLY A 270 14.74 6.80 -4.34
N ILE A 271 13.68 6.00 -4.34
CA ILE A 271 13.75 4.55 -4.16
C ILE A 271 13.07 3.74 -5.26
N ILE A 272 13.42 2.46 -5.33
CA ILE A 272 12.63 1.44 -6.01
C ILE A 272 11.96 0.55 -4.97
N ASP A 273 10.64 0.43 -5.10
CA ASP A 273 9.83 -0.50 -4.33
C ASP A 273 9.73 -1.82 -5.10
N LEU A 274 10.26 -2.90 -4.53
CA LEU A 274 10.44 -4.23 -5.15
C LEU A 274 9.16 -5.09 -5.17
N SER A 275 8.03 -4.45 -5.03
CA SER A 275 6.85 -5.14 -4.57
C SER A 275 6.14 -5.92 -5.68
N LEU A 276 6.04 -7.24 -5.55
CA LEU A 276 5.22 -8.03 -6.46
C LEU A 276 3.75 -7.76 -6.14
N ALA A 277 3.13 -6.95 -6.98
CA ALA A 277 1.75 -6.53 -6.81
C ALA A 277 0.88 -7.11 -7.93
N PRO A 278 -0.13 -7.91 -7.59
CA PRO A 278 -1.02 -8.48 -8.59
C PRO A 278 -1.96 -7.42 -9.16
N THR A 279 -2.55 -7.76 -10.30
CA THR A 279 -3.66 -7.03 -10.90
C THR A 279 -4.86 -7.97 -11.06
N PRO A 280 -6.07 -7.45 -11.29
CA PRO A 280 -7.23 -8.31 -11.53
C PRO A 280 -7.12 -9.15 -12.82
N ALA A 281 -6.06 -8.97 -13.62
CA ALA A 281 -5.83 -9.69 -14.85
C ALA A 281 -5.34 -11.12 -14.60
N VAL A 282 -5.91 -12.08 -15.34
CA VAL A 282 -5.52 -13.49 -15.26
C VAL A 282 -4.06 -13.65 -15.68
N GLY A 283 -3.29 -14.41 -14.90
CA GLY A 283 -1.86 -14.62 -15.12
C GLY A 283 -0.96 -13.65 -14.36
N ASP A 284 -1.51 -12.64 -13.68
CA ASP A 284 -0.76 -11.69 -12.86
C ASP A 284 -1.20 -11.75 -11.39
N SER A 285 -0.90 -12.89 -10.76
CA SER A 285 -1.39 -13.25 -9.42
C SER A 285 -0.30 -13.83 -8.53
N ILE A 286 -0.31 -13.43 -7.27
CA ILE A 286 0.54 -13.98 -6.21
C ILE A 286 -0.02 -15.33 -5.74
N ALA A 287 -1.33 -15.49 -5.71
CA ALA A 287 -1.95 -16.77 -5.41
C ALA A 287 -1.61 -17.84 -6.47
N GLU A 288 -1.56 -17.49 -7.75
CA GLU A 288 -1.11 -18.42 -8.79
C GLU A 288 0.38 -18.78 -8.65
N ILE A 289 1.23 -17.86 -8.17
CA ILE A 289 2.63 -18.20 -7.84
C ILE A 289 2.67 -19.29 -6.77
N PHE A 290 1.84 -19.21 -5.73
CA PHE A 290 1.77 -20.27 -4.72
C PHE A 290 1.37 -21.62 -5.30
N GLU A 291 0.46 -21.61 -6.28
CA GLU A 291 0.03 -22.80 -7.00
C GLU A 291 1.19 -23.38 -7.82
N GLU A 292 1.95 -22.53 -8.52
CA GLU A 292 3.17 -22.95 -9.24
C GLU A 292 4.29 -23.46 -8.34
N MET A 293 4.35 -22.99 -7.08
CA MET A 293 5.26 -23.52 -6.05
C MET A 293 4.82 -24.90 -5.54
N GLY A 294 3.64 -25.40 -5.94
CA GLY A 294 3.15 -26.74 -5.62
C GLY A 294 2.00 -26.79 -4.61
N LEU A 295 1.36 -25.67 -4.28
CA LEU A 295 0.16 -25.64 -3.44
C LEU A 295 -1.10 -25.82 -4.30
N GLU A 296 -2.16 -26.41 -3.74
CA GLU A 296 -3.44 -26.54 -4.46
C GLU A 296 -4.21 -25.21 -4.52
N SER A 297 -3.99 -24.35 -3.53
CA SER A 297 -4.66 -23.06 -3.37
C SER A 297 -3.86 -22.14 -2.47
N ALA A 298 -3.92 -20.84 -2.74
CA ALA A 298 -3.66 -19.85 -1.70
C ALA A 298 -4.52 -20.14 -0.46
N GLY A 299 -3.90 -20.12 0.72
CA GLY A 299 -4.54 -20.41 2.00
C GLY A 299 -4.36 -21.85 2.50
N ALA A 300 -3.95 -22.78 1.64
CA ALA A 300 -3.60 -24.16 2.05
C ALA A 300 -2.45 -24.19 3.07
N PRO A 301 -2.33 -25.27 3.88
CA PRO A 301 -1.14 -25.51 4.70
C PRO A 301 0.14 -25.41 3.84
N GLY A 302 1.12 -24.63 4.30
CA GLY A 302 2.32 -24.30 3.52
C GLY A 302 2.29 -22.91 2.85
N THR A 303 1.13 -22.28 2.64
CA THR A 303 1.04 -20.94 2.01
C THR A 303 1.90 -19.89 2.69
N THR A 304 1.92 -19.87 4.03
CA THR A 304 2.76 -18.93 4.79
C THR A 304 4.25 -19.17 4.54
N ALA A 305 4.69 -20.43 4.43
CA ALA A 305 6.08 -20.75 4.10
C ALA A 305 6.42 -20.36 2.66
N ALA A 306 5.52 -20.64 1.71
CA ALA A 306 5.67 -20.23 0.31
C ALA A 306 5.82 -18.72 0.17
N LEU A 307 4.97 -17.95 0.85
CA LEU A 307 5.05 -16.49 0.87
C LEU A 307 6.34 -15.98 1.53
N ALA A 308 6.82 -16.63 2.59
CA ALA A 308 8.09 -16.28 3.22
C ALA A 308 9.26 -16.47 2.24
N ILE A 309 9.30 -17.60 1.54
CA ILE A 309 10.31 -17.89 0.49
C ILE A 309 10.24 -16.84 -0.62
N LEU A 310 9.04 -16.57 -1.14
CA LEU A 310 8.83 -15.61 -2.21
C LEU A 310 9.32 -14.22 -1.80
N ASN A 311 8.91 -13.73 -0.63
CA ASN A 311 9.28 -12.40 -0.14
C ASN A 311 10.80 -12.27 0.08
N ASP A 312 11.43 -13.27 0.69
CA ASP A 312 12.88 -13.28 0.93
C ASP A 312 13.68 -13.34 -0.39
N CYS A 313 13.25 -14.17 -1.35
CA CYS A 313 13.89 -14.26 -2.66
C CYS A 313 13.74 -12.97 -3.47
N VAL A 314 12.56 -12.34 -3.46
CA VAL A 314 12.33 -11.06 -4.13
C VAL A 314 13.23 -9.96 -3.55
N LYS A 315 13.31 -9.86 -2.23
CA LYS A 315 14.20 -8.91 -1.55
C LYS A 315 15.66 -9.13 -1.91
N LYS A 316 16.14 -10.39 -1.84
CA LYS A 316 17.52 -10.75 -2.20
C LYS A 316 17.86 -10.40 -3.65
N GLY A 317 16.96 -10.72 -4.59
CA GLY A 317 17.14 -10.41 -6.00
C GLY A 317 17.15 -8.90 -6.28
N GLY A 318 16.22 -8.15 -5.67
CA GLY A 318 16.12 -6.72 -5.91
C GLY A 318 17.21 -5.88 -5.25
N VAL A 319 17.65 -6.22 -4.03
CA VAL A 319 18.80 -5.54 -3.39
C VAL A 319 20.10 -5.73 -4.18
N MET A 320 20.23 -6.84 -4.91
CA MET A 320 21.37 -7.05 -5.82
C MET A 320 21.32 -6.13 -7.05
N ALA A 321 20.13 -5.66 -7.44
CA ALA A 321 19.93 -4.82 -8.62
C ALA A 321 19.98 -3.31 -8.34
N SER A 322 19.53 -2.85 -7.17
CA SER A 322 19.48 -1.42 -6.83
C SER A 322 20.14 -1.11 -5.49
N SER A 323 20.84 0.02 -5.42
CA SER A 323 21.45 0.54 -4.19
C SER A 323 20.46 1.30 -3.29
N TYR A 324 19.30 1.69 -3.83
CA TYR A 324 18.27 2.46 -3.12
C TYR A 324 16.93 1.72 -3.24
N VAL A 325 16.80 0.68 -2.43
CA VAL A 325 15.57 -0.09 -2.26
C VAL A 325 14.86 0.43 -1.01
N GLY A 326 13.58 0.72 -1.11
CA GLY A 326 12.79 1.30 -0.02
C GLY A 326 11.31 0.94 -0.08
N GLY A 327 10.47 1.71 0.64
CA GLY A 327 9.04 1.49 0.68
C GLY A 327 8.68 0.18 1.37
N LEU A 328 7.60 -0.48 0.93
CA LEU A 328 7.14 -1.73 1.54
C LEU A 328 7.95 -2.95 1.08
N SER A 329 8.43 -2.95 -0.17
CA SER A 329 9.27 -3.99 -0.80
C SER A 329 8.94 -5.43 -0.37
N GLY A 330 8.03 -6.10 -1.09
CA GLY A 330 7.70 -7.51 -0.87
C GLY A 330 6.54 -8.02 -1.71
N ALA A 331 6.10 -9.26 -1.49
CA ALA A 331 4.89 -9.76 -2.14
C ALA A 331 3.62 -9.16 -1.51
N PHE A 332 2.72 -8.63 -2.32
CA PHE A 332 1.47 -8.01 -1.89
C PHE A 332 0.36 -9.05 -1.88
N ILE A 333 -0.53 -9.00 -0.89
CA ILE A 333 -1.67 -9.91 -0.77
C ILE A 333 -3.05 -9.18 -0.76
N PRO A 334 -3.31 -8.26 -1.70
CA PRO A 334 -4.57 -7.52 -1.78
C PRO A 334 -5.69 -8.44 -2.27
N VAL A 335 -6.61 -8.80 -1.38
CA VAL A 335 -7.65 -9.79 -1.71
C VAL A 335 -8.47 -9.35 -2.91
N SER A 336 -8.85 -8.08 -3.01
CA SER A 336 -9.70 -7.60 -4.10
C SER A 336 -9.01 -7.40 -5.45
N GLU A 337 -7.67 -7.37 -5.47
CA GLU A 337 -6.88 -7.08 -6.66
C GLU A 337 -6.28 -8.35 -7.28
N ASP A 338 -6.26 -9.48 -6.56
CA ASP A 338 -5.70 -10.76 -7.04
C ASP A 338 -6.81 -11.79 -7.33
N HIS A 339 -7.03 -12.12 -8.61
CA HIS A 339 -8.15 -12.99 -9.02
C HIS A 339 -8.11 -14.39 -8.39
N ALA A 340 -6.93 -14.95 -8.14
CA ALA A 340 -6.83 -16.27 -7.52
C ALA A 340 -6.96 -16.20 -5.99
N MET A 341 -6.60 -15.08 -5.36
CA MET A 341 -6.96 -14.85 -3.95
C MET A 341 -8.46 -14.67 -3.76
N ILE A 342 -9.15 -13.97 -4.67
CA ILE A 342 -10.61 -13.83 -4.64
C ILE A 342 -11.25 -15.23 -4.67
N LYS A 343 -10.89 -16.06 -5.65
CA LYS A 343 -11.38 -17.45 -5.75
C LYS A 343 -11.07 -18.27 -4.51
N ALA A 344 -9.87 -18.10 -3.93
CA ALA A 344 -9.46 -18.79 -2.72
C ALA A 344 -10.30 -18.36 -1.49
N ALA A 345 -10.66 -17.08 -1.40
CA ALA A 345 -11.53 -16.56 -0.36
C ALA A 345 -12.99 -17.04 -0.54
N GLU A 346 -13.51 -17.02 -1.77
CA GLU A 346 -14.86 -17.51 -2.11
C GLU A 346 -15.07 -18.98 -1.75
N ARG A 347 -14.07 -19.83 -2.03
CA ARG A 347 -14.11 -21.27 -1.67
C ARG A 347 -13.77 -21.55 -0.21
N GLY A 348 -13.46 -20.52 0.58
CA GLY A 348 -13.10 -20.63 2.00
C GLY A 348 -11.72 -21.20 2.28
N ALA A 349 -10.85 -21.34 1.28
CA ALA A 349 -9.46 -21.77 1.46
C ALA A 349 -8.59 -20.66 2.10
N LEU A 350 -8.89 -19.40 1.77
CA LEU A 350 -8.22 -18.22 2.31
C LEU A 350 -9.13 -17.52 3.31
N THR A 351 -8.85 -17.67 4.60
CA THR A 351 -9.58 -17.01 5.69
C THR A 351 -8.88 -15.73 6.16
N LEU A 352 -9.58 -14.90 6.95
CA LEU A 352 -9.02 -13.68 7.52
C LEU A 352 -7.81 -13.99 8.42
N GLU A 353 -7.92 -15.00 9.27
CA GLU A 353 -6.85 -15.43 10.18
C GLU A 353 -5.67 -16.06 9.41
N LYS A 354 -5.92 -16.64 8.23
CA LYS A 354 -4.86 -17.12 7.35
C LYS A 354 -4.11 -15.97 6.70
N LEU A 355 -4.83 -14.92 6.28
CA LEU A 355 -4.22 -13.67 5.82
C LEU A 355 -3.39 -13.05 6.93
N GLU A 356 -3.92 -12.94 8.15
CA GLU A 356 -3.19 -12.50 9.36
C GLU A 356 -1.92 -13.34 9.59
N ALA A 357 -2.00 -14.67 9.52
CA ALA A 357 -0.81 -15.51 9.63
C ALA A 357 0.21 -15.27 8.50
N MET A 358 -0.25 -14.93 7.29
CA MET A 358 0.60 -14.55 6.16
C MET A 358 1.23 -13.17 6.38
N THR A 359 0.55 -12.25 7.08
CA THR A 359 1.11 -10.93 7.41
C THR A 359 2.32 -11.03 8.31
N CYS A 360 2.53 -12.11 9.08
CA CYS A 360 3.79 -12.34 9.82
C CYS A 360 5.04 -12.38 8.93
N VAL A 361 4.92 -12.80 7.67
CA VAL A 361 6.06 -12.98 6.75
C VAL A 361 6.04 -12.04 5.52
N CYS A 362 4.95 -11.28 5.33
CA CYS A 362 4.74 -10.31 4.24
C CYS A 362 4.82 -8.84 4.71
N SER A 363 5.19 -7.88 3.86
CA SER A 363 5.41 -6.49 4.29
C SER A 363 4.15 -5.60 4.37
N VAL A 364 3.00 -6.04 3.84
CA VAL A 364 1.84 -5.14 3.62
C VAL A 364 0.77 -5.26 4.70
N GLY A 365 0.52 -6.45 5.25
CA GLY A 365 -0.58 -6.67 6.19
C GLY A 365 -1.89 -7.06 5.50
N LEU A 366 -3.03 -6.82 6.15
CA LEU A 366 -4.38 -7.05 5.61
C LEU A 366 -4.76 -5.95 4.63
N ASP A 367 -4.68 -6.20 3.34
CA ASP A 367 -4.96 -5.20 2.31
C ASP A 367 -6.18 -5.55 1.46
N MET A 368 -7.00 -4.54 1.17
CA MET A 368 -8.23 -4.65 0.39
C MET A 368 -9.15 -5.80 0.83
N VAL A 369 -9.33 -5.97 2.15
CA VAL A 369 -10.15 -7.05 2.72
C VAL A 369 -11.58 -6.54 2.97
N ALA A 370 -12.57 -7.09 2.28
CA ALA A 370 -13.97 -6.76 2.50
C ALA A 370 -14.60 -7.64 3.60
N ILE A 371 -15.28 -7.00 4.55
CA ILE A 371 -15.92 -7.66 5.70
C ILE A 371 -17.41 -7.24 5.81
N PRO A 372 -18.24 -7.94 6.60
CA PRO A 372 -19.65 -7.59 6.72
C PRO A 372 -19.83 -6.18 7.27
N GLY A 373 -20.73 -5.40 6.66
CA GLY A 373 -21.01 -4.03 7.11
C GLY A 373 -21.53 -3.93 8.54
N ALA A 374 -22.12 -5.02 9.04
CA ALA A 374 -22.59 -5.13 10.42
C ALA A 374 -21.46 -5.23 11.46
N THR A 375 -20.20 -5.45 11.04
CA THR A 375 -19.06 -5.59 11.95
C THR A 375 -18.95 -4.37 12.87
N SER A 376 -18.73 -4.61 14.15
CA SER A 376 -18.65 -3.54 15.15
C SER A 376 -17.34 -2.77 15.03
N ALA A 377 -17.34 -1.49 15.40
CA ALA A 377 -16.10 -0.69 15.44
C ALA A 377 -15.05 -1.32 16.39
N ALA A 378 -15.50 -1.91 17.50
CA ALA A 378 -14.61 -2.62 18.43
C ALA A 378 -13.94 -3.83 17.77
N THR A 379 -14.68 -4.63 17.00
CA THR A 379 -14.13 -5.76 16.25
C THR A 379 -13.12 -5.29 15.20
N ILE A 380 -13.41 -4.21 14.46
CA ILE A 380 -12.45 -3.60 13.52
C ILE A 380 -11.18 -3.17 14.27
N SER A 381 -11.32 -2.49 15.41
CA SER A 381 -10.18 -2.13 16.27
C SER A 381 -9.41 -3.34 16.81
N GLY A 382 -10.08 -4.47 17.06
CA GLY A 382 -9.44 -5.74 17.40
C GLY A 382 -8.52 -6.22 16.29
N ILE A 383 -9.05 -6.33 15.07
CA ILE A 383 -8.29 -6.73 13.88
C ILE A 383 -7.11 -5.78 13.64
N LEU A 384 -7.33 -4.47 13.79
CA LEU A 384 -6.25 -3.49 13.74
C LEU A 384 -5.18 -3.80 14.79
N ALA A 385 -5.57 -4.01 16.05
CA ALA A 385 -4.63 -4.26 17.14
C ALA A 385 -3.77 -5.50 16.92
N ASP A 386 -4.37 -6.59 16.42
CA ASP A 386 -3.67 -7.84 16.12
C ASP A 386 -2.61 -7.64 15.02
N GLU A 387 -2.98 -7.00 13.92
CA GLU A 387 -2.04 -6.67 12.84
C GLU A 387 -0.94 -5.71 13.29
N MET A 388 -1.27 -4.67 14.06
CA MET A 388 -0.28 -3.75 14.60
C MET A 388 0.69 -4.48 15.55
N ALA A 389 0.21 -5.49 16.29
CA ALA A 389 1.06 -6.31 17.16
C ALA A 389 2.02 -7.18 16.36
N ILE A 390 1.57 -7.80 15.27
CA ILE A 390 2.45 -8.53 14.34
C ILE A 390 3.54 -7.60 13.80
N GLY A 391 3.18 -6.38 13.39
CA GLY A 391 4.12 -5.37 12.91
C GLY A 391 5.14 -4.94 13.95
N MET A 392 4.65 -4.58 15.14
CA MET A 392 5.44 -4.11 16.26
C MET A 392 6.43 -5.18 16.76
N ILE A 393 5.97 -6.43 16.96
CA ILE A 393 6.81 -7.50 17.50
C ILE A 393 7.89 -7.92 16.51
N ASN A 394 7.58 -7.95 15.22
CA ASN A 394 8.50 -8.45 14.20
C ASN A 394 9.36 -7.37 13.53
N ALA A 395 9.37 -6.15 14.10
CA ALA A 395 10.14 -5.02 13.56
C ALA A 395 9.87 -4.74 12.08
N LYS A 396 8.59 -4.81 11.69
CA LYS A 396 8.17 -4.74 10.29
C LYS A 396 7.01 -3.78 10.08
N THR A 397 6.88 -3.29 8.86
CA THR A 397 5.67 -2.58 8.47
C THR A 397 4.50 -3.56 8.35
N THR A 398 3.36 -3.14 8.87
CA THR A 398 2.05 -3.78 8.66
C THR A 398 1.04 -2.68 8.40
N ALA A 399 0.10 -2.96 7.51
CA ALA A 399 -0.95 -2.06 7.11
C ALA A 399 -2.27 -2.81 7.15
N VAL A 400 -3.35 -2.10 7.51
CA VAL A 400 -4.70 -2.64 7.45
C VAL A 400 -5.56 -1.71 6.63
N ARG A 401 -6.07 -2.26 5.53
CA ARG A 401 -7.10 -1.68 4.69
C ARG A 401 -8.27 -2.66 4.66
N ILE A 402 -9.18 -2.44 5.60
CA ILE A 402 -10.37 -3.27 5.80
C ILE A 402 -11.61 -2.47 5.45
N ILE A 403 -12.54 -3.10 4.73
CA ILE A 403 -13.68 -2.45 4.11
C ILE A 403 -14.96 -3.09 4.65
N PRO A 404 -15.57 -2.54 5.72
CA PRO A 404 -16.89 -2.97 6.14
C PRO A 404 -17.92 -2.49 5.12
N VAL A 405 -18.46 -3.39 4.31
CA VAL A 405 -19.37 -3.02 3.22
C VAL A 405 -20.79 -2.90 3.74
N ILE A 406 -21.24 -1.67 3.92
CA ILE A 406 -22.56 -1.37 4.51
C ILE A 406 -23.67 -1.99 3.65
N GLY A 407 -24.60 -2.69 4.31
CA GLY A 407 -25.72 -3.37 3.67
C GLY A 407 -25.39 -4.75 3.08
N LYS A 408 -24.13 -5.21 3.15
CA LYS A 408 -23.71 -6.54 2.67
C LYS A 408 -23.19 -7.44 3.79
N GLY A 409 -23.39 -8.74 3.62
CA GLY A 409 -22.97 -9.81 4.51
C GLY A 409 -22.17 -10.91 3.79
N VAL A 410 -21.79 -11.95 4.55
CA VAL A 410 -21.01 -13.08 4.03
C VAL A 410 -21.75 -13.80 2.91
N GLY A 411 -21.03 -14.13 1.83
CA GLY A 411 -21.58 -14.75 0.62
C GLY A 411 -21.98 -13.75 -0.46
N GLU A 412 -22.01 -12.45 -0.14
CA GLU A 412 -22.11 -11.39 -1.14
C GLU A 412 -20.71 -10.91 -1.58
N GLN A 413 -20.68 -10.03 -2.57
CA GLN A 413 -19.47 -9.41 -3.10
C GLN A 413 -19.65 -7.91 -3.31
N VAL A 414 -18.55 -7.17 -3.33
CA VAL A 414 -18.50 -5.73 -3.66
C VAL A 414 -17.59 -5.51 -4.85
N GLU A 415 -18.01 -4.66 -5.78
CA GLU A 415 -17.24 -4.27 -6.94
C GLU A 415 -16.79 -2.82 -6.78
N PHE A 416 -15.49 -2.59 -6.78
CA PHE A 416 -14.89 -1.25 -6.71
C PHE A 416 -14.53 -0.72 -8.10
N GLY A 417 -14.28 -1.63 -9.04
CA GLY A 417 -13.95 -1.33 -10.43
C GLY A 417 -12.50 -0.87 -10.63
N GLY A 418 -12.10 -0.84 -11.90
CA GLY A 418 -10.76 -0.39 -12.31
C GLY A 418 -9.64 -1.12 -11.57
N LEU A 419 -8.76 -0.35 -10.93
CA LEU A 419 -7.57 -0.85 -10.24
C LEU A 419 -7.87 -1.57 -8.92
N LEU A 420 -9.03 -1.32 -8.31
CA LEU A 420 -9.38 -1.83 -6.98
C LEU A 420 -10.13 -3.18 -7.06
N GLY A 421 -10.48 -3.63 -8.27
CA GLY A 421 -11.09 -4.92 -8.52
C GLY A 421 -12.44 -5.13 -7.82
N TYR A 422 -12.65 -6.34 -7.31
CA TYR A 422 -13.86 -6.75 -6.57
C TYR A 422 -13.46 -7.67 -5.43
N ALA A 423 -14.25 -7.71 -4.36
CA ALA A 423 -13.95 -8.50 -3.17
C ALA A 423 -15.17 -9.30 -2.68
N PRO A 424 -15.00 -10.59 -2.37
CA PRO A 424 -16.00 -11.33 -1.62
C PRO A 424 -16.05 -10.82 -0.17
N ILE A 425 -17.24 -10.79 0.43
CA ILE A 425 -17.38 -10.43 1.85
C ILE A 425 -16.92 -11.61 2.72
N MET A 426 -15.73 -11.45 3.32
CA MET A 426 -15.10 -12.49 4.12
C MET A 426 -15.72 -12.58 5.52
N PRO A 427 -15.87 -13.78 6.11
CA PRO A 427 -16.37 -13.93 7.47
C PRO A 427 -15.39 -13.31 8.49
N VAL A 428 -15.96 -12.74 9.55
CA VAL A 428 -15.24 -12.22 10.72
C VAL A 428 -15.69 -12.99 11.95
N ASN A 429 -14.78 -13.27 12.87
CA ASN A 429 -15.10 -13.93 14.12
C ASN A 429 -16.07 -13.08 14.97
N ASN A 430 -17.15 -13.70 15.45
CA ASN A 430 -18.23 -13.03 16.18
C ASN A 430 -17.99 -12.90 17.70
N TYR A 431 -16.90 -13.47 18.24
CA TYR A 431 -16.55 -13.29 19.64
C TYR A 431 -16.11 -11.84 19.92
N LYS A 432 -16.59 -11.30 21.04
CA LYS A 432 -16.45 -9.89 21.40
C LYS A 432 -15.07 -9.56 21.95
N CYS A 433 -14.52 -8.41 21.55
CA CYS A 433 -13.28 -7.83 22.06
C CYS A 433 -13.48 -6.42 22.67
N ASP A 434 -14.72 -5.99 22.90
CA ASP A 434 -15.07 -4.65 23.38
C ASP A 434 -14.31 -4.25 24.64
N ALA A 435 -14.25 -5.15 25.62
CA ALA A 435 -13.56 -4.92 26.89
C ALA A 435 -12.04 -4.79 26.74
N PHE A 436 -11.45 -5.46 25.74
CA PHE A 436 -10.03 -5.34 25.44
C PHE A 436 -9.72 -3.98 24.82
N ILE A 437 -10.50 -3.56 23.82
CA ILE A 437 -10.34 -2.26 23.15
C ILE A 437 -10.66 -1.09 24.09
N ALA A 438 -11.63 -1.26 24.99
CA ALA A 438 -11.98 -0.23 25.97
C ALA A 438 -10.88 0.10 26.99
N ARG A 439 -9.83 -0.72 27.10
CA ARG A 439 -8.68 -0.44 27.98
C ARG A 439 -7.94 0.84 27.58
N GLY A 440 -7.90 1.16 26.29
CA GLY A 440 -7.19 2.33 25.77
C GLY A 440 -5.70 2.36 26.14
N GLY A 441 -5.13 3.55 26.13
CA GLY A 441 -3.73 3.81 26.48
C GLY A 441 -2.75 3.30 25.42
N ARG A 442 -1.62 2.77 25.87
CA ARG A 442 -0.51 2.37 25.00
C ARG A 442 0.06 1.02 25.40
N ILE A 443 0.11 0.10 24.44
CA ILE A 443 0.91 -1.12 24.57
C ILE A 443 2.37 -0.69 24.49
N PRO A 444 3.23 -1.05 25.46
CA PRO A 444 4.64 -0.65 25.45
C PRO A 444 5.44 -1.36 24.36
N ALA A 445 6.61 -0.82 24.04
CA ALA A 445 7.53 -1.43 23.09
C ALA A 445 7.99 -2.83 23.60
N PRO A 446 8.16 -3.81 22.69
CA PRO A 446 8.59 -5.15 23.06
C PRO A 446 10.07 -5.20 23.45
N ILE A 447 10.44 -6.21 24.24
CA ILE A 447 11.82 -6.51 24.60
C ILE A 447 12.40 -7.50 23.59
N HIS A 448 13.39 -7.08 22.81
CA HIS A 448 14.05 -7.94 21.83
C HIS A 448 15.31 -8.66 22.35
N SER A 449 15.73 -8.39 23.59
CA SER A 449 16.94 -8.97 24.17
C SER A 449 16.75 -10.39 24.71
N PHE A 450 15.52 -10.76 25.10
CA PHE A 450 15.18 -12.12 25.53
C PHE A 450 14.72 -12.95 24.32
N LYS A 451 15.66 -13.36 23.47
CA LYS A 451 15.41 -14.34 22.41
C LYS A 451 15.84 -15.72 22.93
N ASN A 452 14.93 -16.69 22.86
CA ASN A 452 15.23 -18.11 23.14
C ASN A 452 15.85 -18.79 21.92
#